data_AF-A0A7J8RA49-F1
#
_entry.id   AF-A0A7J8RA49-F1
#
_cell.length_a   1.000
_cell.length_b   1.000
_cell.length_c   1.000
_cell.angle_alpha   90.00
_cell.angle_beta   90.00
_cell.angle_gamma   90.00
#
_symmetry.space_group_name_H-M   'P 1'
#
loop_
_entity.id
_entity.type
_entity.pdbx_description
1 polymer ?
#
loop_
_entity_poly.entity_id
_entity_poly.type
_entity_poly.pdbx_seq_one_letter_code
_entity_poly.pdbx_strand_id
1 'polypeptide(L)'
;MKRPQGRGLESARKHIASCLTELESILQSADFLRSCFDESCEGDIDDKTTASGFEPIGFDAMLNSRLSAPTPPRAIKILSWKKAVEYFVKLLHDLDVICSYSLDPHLESLLRFVVQFQKSQPDLVARSHLQILNHVNIVEQLLLVQDGKLYGRDPFFAVINKAAALPEATKNHDIQKNESFLQLGMVIANFLNSDGVGNSSLPNKLVMNLLKILCTNAAWQRRKLGKFLQDWRVIYVQLELAFRNEYGEVSSSSNDENTCMKIFQHILLWVEEQTYWIAFRFLILGFELELYSTGEYCMVYWYLYAVLIKLTEKTHLMMAVSHDTAKRKGKKKKDSPKDLARESRIPPAVLFLQCYICLAEGLTMMLAALRNEIPVFHSPSPFNTEHEKFVQHFELLQRACIPDHVSYPSYKESTTHARFSTLAMYNYFKDAQRIAKEVKSSFSNDPERLAELRKLEQVAEHNSVAQNVICRLGALDPSLKVSFEFSHHPFFATVVVKRS
;
A
#
# COMPACT_ATOMS: atom_id res chain seq x y z
N MET A 1 -23.03 31.21 -0.44
CA MET A 1 -22.33 31.10 -1.74
C MET A 1 -21.23 30.06 -1.64
N LYS A 2 -21.33 28.91 -2.32
CA LYS A 2 -20.25 27.93 -2.41
C LYS A 2 -19.12 28.55 -3.25
N ARG A 3 -17.95 28.80 -2.67
CA ARG A 3 -16.76 29.21 -3.46
C ARG A 3 -16.50 28.13 -4.53
N PRO A 4 -16.19 28.50 -5.78
CA PRO A 4 -15.87 27.52 -6.82
C PRO A 4 -14.57 26.80 -6.45
N GLN A 5 -14.69 25.62 -5.84
CA GLN A 5 -13.57 24.80 -5.37
C GLN A 5 -12.99 23.99 -6.53
N GLY A 6 -11.70 24.17 -6.81
CA GLY A 6 -10.98 23.63 -7.97
C GLY A 6 -10.10 24.71 -8.63
N ARG A 7 -10.59 25.96 -8.67
CA ARG A 7 -9.80 27.11 -9.17
C ARG A 7 -8.49 27.32 -8.41
N GLY A 8 -8.45 27.01 -7.12
CA GLY A 8 -7.24 27.10 -6.30
C GLY A 8 -6.16 26.13 -6.74
N LEU A 9 -6.53 24.87 -7.02
CA LEU A 9 -5.58 23.86 -7.52
C LEU A 9 -5.15 24.20 -8.95
N GLU A 10 -6.08 24.58 -9.83
CA GLU A 10 -5.76 25.03 -11.19
C GLU A 10 -4.84 26.26 -11.20
N SER A 11 -5.08 27.22 -10.30
CA SER A 11 -4.20 28.39 -10.13
C SER A 11 -2.83 27.98 -9.61
N ALA A 12 -2.78 27.07 -8.62
CA ALA A 12 -1.51 26.53 -8.12
C ALA A 12 -0.71 25.87 -9.24
N ARG A 13 -1.35 25.07 -10.11
CA ARG A 13 -0.68 24.47 -11.28
C ARG A 13 -0.14 25.51 -12.25
N LYS A 14 -0.88 26.61 -12.51
CA LYS A 14 -0.39 27.72 -13.32
C LYS A 14 0.85 28.39 -12.71
N HIS A 15 0.84 28.62 -11.39
CA HIS A 15 2.00 29.17 -10.69
C HIS A 15 3.19 28.21 -10.71
N ILE A 16 2.95 26.91 -10.49
CA ILE A 16 3.99 25.88 -10.58
C ILE A 16 4.63 25.87 -11.97
N ALA A 17 3.84 25.93 -13.04
CA ALA A 17 4.36 26.01 -14.41
C ALA A 17 5.20 27.27 -14.67
N SER A 18 4.78 28.43 -14.14
CA SER A 18 5.57 29.67 -14.18
C SER A 18 6.90 29.49 -13.46
N CYS A 19 6.88 28.98 -12.22
CA CYS A 19 8.08 28.75 -11.42
C CYS A 19 9.05 27.77 -12.09
N LEU A 20 8.56 26.71 -12.75
CA LEU A 20 9.41 25.77 -13.50
C LEU A 20 10.11 26.47 -14.67
N THR A 21 9.40 27.33 -15.40
CA THR A 21 9.97 28.12 -16.51
C THR A 21 11.02 29.13 -16.01
N GLU A 22 10.75 29.76 -14.86
CA GLU A 22 11.70 30.66 -14.20
C GLU A 22 12.95 29.91 -13.73
N LEU A 23 12.80 28.73 -13.12
CA LEU A 23 13.93 27.89 -12.69
C LEU A 23 14.78 27.41 -13.87
N GLU A 24 14.16 27.08 -15.00
CA GLU A 24 14.88 26.75 -16.24
C GLU A 24 15.69 27.95 -16.74
N SER A 25 15.09 29.15 -16.74
CA SER A 25 15.78 30.38 -17.11
C SER A 25 16.95 30.70 -16.16
N ILE A 26 16.74 30.50 -14.85
CA ILE A 26 17.77 30.64 -13.81
C ILE A 26 18.91 29.65 -14.04
N LEU A 27 18.62 28.40 -14.39
CA LEU A 27 19.65 27.39 -14.71
C LEU A 27 20.46 27.80 -15.95
N GLN A 28 19.79 28.23 -17.02
CA GLN A 28 20.43 28.67 -18.27
C GLN A 28 21.28 29.94 -18.08
N SER A 29 20.88 30.84 -17.18
CA SER A 29 21.64 32.05 -16.86
C SER A 29 23.03 31.78 -16.25
N ALA A 30 23.28 30.57 -15.75
CA ALA A 30 24.55 30.23 -15.12
C ALA A 30 25.74 30.32 -16.09
N ASP A 31 25.54 30.00 -17.38
CA ASP A 31 26.59 30.09 -18.39
C ASP A 31 26.93 31.56 -18.70
N PHE A 32 25.92 32.43 -18.76
CA PHE A 32 26.11 33.87 -18.87
C PHE A 32 26.83 34.45 -17.65
N LEU A 33 26.42 34.06 -16.44
CA LEU A 33 27.07 34.53 -15.21
C LEU A 33 28.52 34.07 -15.13
N ARG A 34 28.87 32.91 -15.68
CA ARG A 34 30.25 32.44 -15.77
C ARG A 34 31.06 33.21 -16.81
N SER A 35 30.51 33.52 -17.98
CA SER A 35 31.24 34.26 -19.02
C SER A 35 31.55 35.71 -18.63
N CYS A 36 30.83 36.27 -17.65
CA CYS A 36 31.13 37.58 -17.08
C CYS A 36 32.37 37.61 -16.18
N PHE A 37 32.90 36.46 -15.76
CA PHE A 37 34.05 36.38 -14.85
C PHE A 37 35.12 35.43 -15.42
N ASP A 38 36.18 36.03 -15.96
CA ASP A 38 37.20 35.44 -16.85
C ASP A 38 38.27 34.57 -16.13
N GLU A 39 37.91 33.84 -15.06
CA GLU A 39 38.87 32.99 -14.33
C GLU A 39 38.57 31.50 -14.46
N SER A 40 39.56 30.77 -14.99
CA SER A 40 39.62 29.32 -15.11
C SER A 40 39.70 28.67 -13.72
N CYS A 41 38.57 28.59 -13.01
CA CYS A 41 38.46 27.74 -11.83
C CYS A 41 38.44 26.26 -12.27
N GLU A 42 39.64 25.67 -12.38
CA GLU A 42 39.90 24.24 -12.47
C GLU A 42 39.37 23.53 -11.22
N GLY A 43 38.12 23.09 -11.28
CA GLY A 43 37.46 22.32 -10.24
C GLY A 43 36.20 21.67 -10.81
N ASP A 44 35.83 20.51 -10.27
CA ASP A 44 34.68 19.74 -10.74
C ASP A 44 33.42 20.62 -10.79
N ILE A 45 32.88 20.78 -12.01
CA ILE A 45 31.85 21.77 -12.35
C ILE A 45 30.56 21.52 -11.55
N ASP A 46 30.30 20.26 -11.18
CA ASP A 46 29.08 19.82 -10.52
C ASP A 46 29.04 20.12 -8.99
N ASP A 47 30.16 20.54 -8.39
CA ASP A 47 30.27 20.80 -6.95
C ASP A 47 30.25 22.28 -6.55
N LYS A 48 30.20 23.21 -7.51
CA LYS A 48 30.17 24.66 -7.23
C LYS A 48 28.82 25.09 -6.62
N THR A 49 28.85 25.89 -5.56
CA THR A 49 27.67 26.27 -4.75
C THR A 49 26.92 27.50 -5.28
N THR A 50 27.50 28.24 -6.23
CA THR A 50 26.88 29.42 -6.86
C THR A 50 26.83 29.29 -8.38
N ALA A 51 25.91 30.01 -9.03
CA ALA A 51 25.74 30.00 -10.49
C ALA A 51 26.98 30.51 -11.26
N SER A 52 27.67 31.52 -10.69
CA SER A 52 28.89 32.10 -11.24
C SER A 52 30.14 31.22 -11.01
N GLY A 53 30.05 30.23 -10.12
CA GLY A 53 31.15 29.33 -9.81
C GLY A 53 32.11 29.82 -8.72
N PHE A 54 31.83 30.96 -8.09
CA PHE A 54 32.59 31.48 -6.94
C PHE A 54 32.06 30.94 -5.60
N GLU A 55 32.84 31.14 -4.55
CA GLU A 55 32.42 30.84 -3.20
C GLU A 55 31.23 31.71 -2.76
N PRO A 56 30.28 31.16 -1.98
CA PRO A 56 29.08 31.87 -1.59
C PRO A 56 29.43 32.90 -0.49
N ILE A 57 29.31 34.19 -0.82
CA ILE A 57 29.61 35.27 0.11
C ILE A 57 28.66 35.21 1.31
N GLY A 58 29.20 35.22 2.52
CA GLY A 58 28.43 35.21 3.77
C GLY A 58 27.94 33.83 4.23
N PHE A 59 28.27 32.76 3.51
CA PHE A 59 27.96 31.39 3.91
C PHE A 59 29.25 30.66 4.27
N ASP A 60 29.50 30.48 5.57
CA ASP A 60 30.63 29.70 6.08
C ASP A 60 30.12 28.40 6.75
N ALA A 61 30.47 27.25 6.18
CA ALA A 61 30.13 25.94 6.71
C ALA A 61 30.75 25.68 8.11
N MET A 62 31.82 26.40 8.47
CA MET A 62 32.54 26.31 9.74
C MET A 62 31.87 27.13 10.85
N LEU A 63 30.95 28.03 10.53
CA LEU A 63 30.27 28.89 11.50
C LEU A 63 29.51 28.08 12.56
N ASN A 64 28.93 26.95 12.14
CA ASN A 64 28.26 26.01 13.04
C ASN A 64 29.22 25.35 14.04
N SER A 65 30.49 25.11 13.66
CA SER A 65 31.48 24.51 14.56
C SER A 65 31.93 25.45 15.68
N ARG A 66 31.76 26.77 15.48
CA ARG A 66 32.20 27.82 16.41
C ARG A 66 31.09 28.28 17.35
N LEU A 67 29.82 28.12 16.97
CA LEU A 67 28.66 28.63 17.71
C LEU A 67 27.83 27.56 18.44
N SER A 68 28.09 26.27 18.23
CA SER A 68 27.29 25.21 18.83
C SER A 68 27.64 24.96 20.31
N ALA A 69 26.58 24.86 21.13
CA ALA A 69 26.54 24.31 22.49
C ALA A 69 26.99 22.80 22.51
N PRO A 70 26.86 21.99 23.58
CA PRO A 70 27.68 20.78 23.84
C PRO A 70 27.41 19.56 22.92
N THR A 71 26.91 19.76 21.71
CA THR A 71 26.81 18.75 20.67
C THR A 71 28.07 18.72 19.80
N PRO A 72 28.52 17.53 19.34
CA PRO A 72 29.62 17.44 18.39
C PRO A 72 29.37 18.30 17.14
N PRO A 73 30.40 18.99 16.61
CA PRO A 73 30.25 19.87 15.45
C PRO A 73 29.75 19.06 14.24
N ARG A 74 28.68 19.52 13.60
CA ARG A 74 28.15 18.92 12.38
C ARG A 74 28.71 19.65 11.16
N ALA A 75 29.41 18.91 10.29
CA ALA A 75 29.79 19.43 8.99
C ALA A 75 28.54 19.75 8.17
N ILE A 76 28.35 21.03 7.80
CA ILE A 76 27.27 21.46 6.91
C ILE A 76 27.80 21.33 5.48
N LYS A 77 27.20 20.45 4.69
CA LYS A 77 27.46 20.39 3.25
C LYS A 77 26.51 21.35 2.54
N ILE A 78 27.05 22.42 1.97
CA ILE A 78 26.29 23.33 1.10
C ILE A 78 26.01 22.59 -0.22
N LEU A 79 24.75 22.64 -0.68
CA LEU A 79 24.38 22.03 -1.97
C LEU A 79 25.04 22.78 -3.12
N SER A 80 25.42 22.06 -4.17
CA SER A 80 25.83 22.72 -5.41
C SER A 80 24.64 23.44 -6.04
N TRP A 81 24.92 24.49 -6.82
CA TRP A 81 23.91 25.30 -7.48
C TRP A 81 22.93 24.45 -8.29
N LYS A 82 23.48 23.53 -9.10
CA LYS A 82 22.70 22.60 -9.92
C LYS A 82 21.79 21.71 -9.07
N LYS A 83 22.32 21.09 -8.01
CA LYS A 83 21.54 20.25 -7.09
C LYS A 83 20.44 21.03 -6.37
N ALA A 84 20.69 22.31 -6.05
CA ALA A 84 19.69 23.19 -5.43
C ALA A 84 18.54 23.49 -6.40
N VAL A 85 18.82 23.79 -7.67
CA VAL A 85 17.78 23.99 -8.69
C VAL A 85 17.00 22.69 -8.94
N GLU A 86 17.71 21.56 -9.11
CA GLU A 86 17.10 20.23 -9.29
C GLU A 86 16.17 19.86 -8.13
N TYR A 87 16.54 20.20 -6.88
CA TYR A 87 15.69 20.02 -5.71
C TYR A 87 14.35 20.76 -5.83
N PHE A 88 14.37 22.05 -6.22
CA PHE A 88 13.14 22.83 -6.37
C PHE A 88 12.30 22.36 -7.56
N VAL A 89 12.94 21.96 -8.67
CA VAL A 89 12.24 21.38 -9.83
C VAL A 89 11.51 20.10 -9.41
N LYS A 90 12.19 19.19 -8.70
CA LYS A 90 11.58 17.97 -8.16
C LYS A 90 10.40 18.29 -7.23
N LEU A 91 10.58 19.21 -6.29
CA LEU A 91 9.52 19.63 -5.37
C LEU A 91 8.29 20.18 -6.11
N LEU A 92 8.50 21.03 -7.12
CA LEU A 92 7.42 21.60 -7.91
C LEU A 92 6.67 20.55 -8.74
N HIS A 93 7.38 19.56 -9.30
CA HIS A 93 6.74 18.42 -9.95
C HIS A 93 5.92 17.57 -8.97
N ASP A 94 6.47 17.27 -7.80
CA ASP A 94 5.75 16.54 -6.74
C ASP A 94 4.47 17.28 -6.32
N LEU A 95 4.52 18.63 -6.22
CA LEU A 95 3.36 19.47 -5.94
C LEU A 95 2.36 19.52 -7.10
N ASP A 96 2.80 19.52 -8.36
CA ASP A 96 1.89 19.47 -9.52
C ASP A 96 1.11 18.16 -9.53
N VAL A 97 1.77 17.03 -9.23
CA VAL A 97 1.10 15.71 -9.11
C VAL A 97 -0.01 15.77 -8.07
N ILE A 98 0.28 16.32 -6.88
CA ILE A 98 -0.73 16.52 -5.82
C ILE A 98 -1.89 17.40 -6.32
N CYS A 99 -1.59 18.50 -7.02
CA CYS A 99 -2.60 19.43 -7.51
C CYS A 99 -3.39 18.91 -8.73
N SER A 100 -2.84 17.93 -9.45
CA SER A 100 -3.46 17.31 -10.62
C SER A 100 -4.50 16.25 -10.26
N TYR A 101 -4.48 15.77 -9.01
CA TYR A 101 -5.37 14.70 -8.57
C TYR A 101 -6.84 15.15 -8.64
N SER A 102 -7.64 14.42 -9.42
CA SER A 102 -9.08 14.56 -9.40
C SER A 102 -9.56 14.13 -8.02
N LEU A 103 -9.98 15.08 -7.18
CA LEU A 103 -10.45 14.90 -5.79
C LEU A 103 -11.58 13.86 -5.68
N ASP A 104 -11.24 12.58 -5.85
CA ASP A 104 -12.15 11.45 -6.00
C ASP A 104 -12.71 11.09 -4.62
N PRO A 105 -14.04 11.09 -4.44
CA PRO A 105 -14.66 10.76 -3.16
C PRO A 105 -14.49 9.30 -2.72
N HIS A 106 -13.95 8.40 -3.56
CA HIS A 106 -13.72 7.00 -3.21
C HIS A 106 -12.42 6.80 -2.42
N LEU A 107 -12.54 6.22 -1.22
CA LEU A 107 -11.39 5.95 -0.34
C LEU A 107 -10.33 5.08 -1.01
N GLU A 108 -10.73 4.04 -1.74
CA GLU A 108 -9.80 3.12 -2.39
C GLU A 108 -8.95 3.80 -3.48
N SER A 109 -9.54 4.71 -4.26
CA SER A 109 -8.81 5.53 -5.23
C SER A 109 -7.79 6.44 -4.52
N LEU A 110 -8.16 7.00 -3.37
CA LEU A 110 -7.27 7.84 -2.57
C LEU A 110 -6.12 7.03 -1.97
N LEU A 111 -6.39 5.89 -1.34
CA LEU A 111 -5.33 5.02 -0.79
C LEU A 111 -4.34 4.61 -1.86
N ARG A 112 -4.83 4.25 -3.07
CA ARG A 112 -3.98 3.95 -4.21
C ARG A 112 -3.13 5.13 -4.64
N PHE A 113 -3.73 6.31 -4.78
CA PHE A 113 -3.02 7.53 -5.13
C PHE A 113 -1.92 7.86 -4.12
N VAL A 114 -2.21 7.83 -2.81
CA VAL A 114 -1.22 8.13 -1.78
C VAL A 114 -0.06 7.13 -1.85
N VAL A 115 -0.34 5.84 -1.96
CA VAL A 115 0.72 4.82 -2.09
C VAL A 115 1.54 5.05 -3.36
N GLN A 116 0.90 5.34 -4.49
CA GLN A 116 1.58 5.57 -5.75
C GLN A 116 2.45 6.83 -5.69
N PHE A 117 1.95 7.90 -5.08
CA PHE A 117 2.71 9.12 -4.84
C PHE A 117 3.92 8.84 -3.94
N GLN A 118 3.82 7.98 -2.93
CA GLN A 118 5.00 7.63 -2.12
C GLN A 118 6.08 6.86 -2.91
N LYS A 119 5.69 6.10 -3.94
CA LYS A 119 6.67 5.39 -4.81
C LYS A 119 7.56 6.34 -5.60
N SER A 120 7.15 7.60 -5.84
CA SER A 120 8.02 8.61 -6.46
C SER A 120 9.05 9.21 -5.49
N GLN A 121 9.09 8.74 -4.23
CA GLN A 121 9.96 9.25 -3.16
C GLN A 121 9.86 10.77 -2.98
N PRO A 122 8.65 11.29 -2.68
CA PRO A 122 8.42 12.71 -2.52
C PRO A 122 9.13 13.26 -1.28
N ASP A 123 9.60 14.49 -1.39
CA ASP A 123 10.30 15.16 -0.30
C ASP A 123 9.37 15.48 0.88
N LEU A 124 9.98 15.84 2.01
CA LEU A 124 9.23 16.14 3.24
C LEU A 124 8.15 17.18 3.01
N VAL A 125 8.46 18.26 2.29
CA VAL A 125 7.52 19.36 2.03
C VAL A 125 6.31 18.87 1.23
N ALA A 126 6.53 18.13 0.15
CA ALA A 126 5.44 17.58 -0.66
C ALA A 126 4.58 16.58 0.15
N ARG A 127 5.21 15.70 0.94
CA ARG A 127 4.51 14.78 1.85
C ARG A 127 3.69 15.51 2.91
N SER A 128 4.23 16.57 3.49
CA SER A 128 3.52 17.42 4.45
C SER A 128 2.32 18.10 3.81
N HIS A 129 2.45 18.64 2.60
CA HIS A 129 1.33 19.25 1.88
C HIS A 129 0.20 18.26 1.55
N LEU A 130 0.54 16.99 1.32
CA LEU A 130 -0.47 15.95 1.16
C LEU A 130 -1.17 15.62 2.50
N GLN A 131 -0.44 15.67 3.62
CA GLN A 131 -0.86 15.08 4.91
C GLN A 131 -1.75 15.95 5.82
N ILE A 132 -1.61 17.28 5.83
CA ILE A 132 -1.89 18.08 7.04
C ILE A 132 -3.34 17.97 7.55
N LEU A 133 -3.43 17.47 8.80
CA LEU A 133 -4.57 17.50 9.70
C LEU A 133 -4.12 17.56 11.18
N ASN A 134 -4.46 18.69 11.83
CA ASN A 134 -4.51 19.05 13.26
C ASN A 134 -3.21 18.99 14.08
N HIS A 135 -2.67 20.16 14.46
CA HIS A 135 -2.82 20.74 15.81
C HIS A 135 -2.26 22.18 15.90
N VAL A 136 -3.05 23.05 16.53
CA VAL A 136 -2.78 24.43 16.99
C VAL A 136 -2.87 25.54 15.93
N ASN A 137 -3.97 26.31 16.01
CA ASN A 137 -4.09 27.73 15.68
C ASN A 137 -2.88 28.32 14.96
N ILE A 138 -2.89 28.28 13.63
CA ILE A 138 -2.52 29.35 12.67
C ILE A 138 -2.49 28.68 11.28
N VAL A 139 -3.57 28.88 10.52
CA VAL A 139 -3.77 28.57 9.08
C VAL A 139 -3.70 27.08 8.70
N GLU A 140 -4.74 26.34 9.10
CA GLU A 140 -4.96 24.93 8.73
C GLU A 140 -5.66 24.80 7.37
N GLN A 141 -4.92 24.51 6.29
CA GLN A 141 -5.49 23.85 5.11
C GLN A 141 -4.43 23.02 4.37
N LEU A 142 -4.81 21.79 3.99
CA LEU A 142 -4.58 21.07 2.71
C LEU A 142 -4.20 19.60 2.95
N LEU A 143 -4.63 18.61 2.18
CA LEU A 143 -5.55 18.54 1.03
C LEU A 143 -6.59 17.44 1.29
N LEU A 144 -6.20 16.41 2.05
CA LEU A 144 -6.97 15.19 2.25
C LEU A 144 -8.05 15.31 3.32
N VAL A 145 -7.78 15.96 4.46
CA VAL A 145 -8.74 16.02 5.58
C VAL A 145 -8.89 17.45 6.08
N GLN A 146 -10.11 17.96 6.09
CA GLN A 146 -10.48 19.28 6.62
C GLN A 146 -11.76 19.14 7.43
N ASP A 147 -11.78 19.58 8.70
CA ASP A 147 -12.94 19.52 9.59
C ASP A 147 -13.63 18.14 9.67
N GLY A 148 -12.85 17.05 9.66
CA GLY A 148 -13.39 15.69 9.65
C GLY A 148 -14.09 15.28 8.34
N LYS A 149 -13.82 15.99 7.24
CA LYS A 149 -14.30 15.69 5.89
C LYS A 149 -13.12 15.45 4.94
N LEU A 150 -13.30 14.54 4.00
CA LEU A 150 -12.38 14.30 2.91
C LEU A 150 -12.43 15.47 1.91
N TYR A 151 -11.27 16.07 1.63
CA TYR A 151 -11.09 17.30 0.83
C TYR A 151 -11.96 18.50 1.29
N GLY A 152 -12.45 18.49 2.53
CA GLY A 152 -13.45 19.45 3.01
C GLY A 152 -14.84 19.30 2.38
N ARG A 153 -15.07 18.23 1.59
CA ARG A 153 -16.29 17.97 0.81
C ARG A 153 -17.15 16.89 1.45
N ASP A 154 -16.61 15.68 1.53
CA ASP A 154 -17.35 14.48 1.89
C ASP A 154 -17.05 14.09 3.35
N PRO A 155 -18.03 14.06 4.27
CA PRO A 155 -17.82 13.53 5.61
C PRO A 155 -17.22 12.14 5.57
N PHE A 156 -16.23 11.85 6.42
CA PHE A 156 -15.60 10.52 6.45
C PHE A 156 -16.60 9.39 6.68
N PHE A 157 -17.69 9.65 7.40
CA PHE A 157 -18.86 8.77 7.47
C PHE A 157 -19.37 8.34 6.08
N ALA A 158 -19.64 9.30 5.21
CA ALA A 158 -20.16 9.04 3.87
C ALA A 158 -19.12 8.34 2.99
N VAL A 159 -17.83 8.65 3.18
CA VAL A 159 -16.71 8.00 2.49
C VAL A 159 -16.59 6.53 2.91
N ILE A 160 -16.64 6.23 4.20
CA ILE A 160 -16.58 4.86 4.75
C ILE A 160 -17.80 4.06 4.32
N ASN A 161 -19.01 4.64 4.36
CA ASN A 161 -20.22 3.94 3.92
C ASN A 161 -20.15 3.51 2.45
N LYS A 162 -19.58 4.37 1.59
CA LYS A 162 -19.32 4.02 0.18
C LYS A 162 -18.25 2.93 0.07
N ALA A 163 -17.17 3.04 0.84
CA ALA A 163 -16.07 2.07 0.83
C ALA A 163 -16.49 0.67 1.32
N ALA A 164 -17.35 0.61 2.34
CA ALA A 164 -17.91 -0.62 2.87
C ALA A 164 -19.11 -1.16 2.04
N ALA A 165 -19.43 -0.51 0.92
CA ALA A 165 -20.51 -0.90 -0.01
C ALA A 165 -21.89 -1.06 0.66
N LEU A 166 -22.24 -0.17 1.60
CA LEU A 166 -23.52 -0.24 2.31
C LEU A 166 -24.71 -0.02 1.36
N PRO A 167 -25.84 -0.74 1.55
CA PRO A 167 -27.05 -0.55 0.74
C PRO A 167 -27.63 0.86 0.84
N GLU A 168 -27.95 1.49 -0.30
CA GLU A 168 -28.54 2.84 -0.42
C GLU A 168 -29.88 3.05 0.32
N ALA A 169 -30.58 1.97 0.70
CA ALA A 169 -31.81 2.01 1.51
C ALA A 169 -31.61 2.63 2.90
N THR A 170 -30.36 2.75 3.35
CA THR A 170 -29.96 3.39 4.61
C THR A 170 -29.95 4.92 4.58
N LYS A 171 -30.09 5.54 3.40
CA LYS A 171 -30.13 7.02 3.27
C LYS A 171 -31.49 7.64 3.59
N ASN A 172 -32.54 6.82 3.70
CA ASN A 172 -33.89 7.31 4.02
C ASN A 172 -34.17 7.16 5.51
N HIS A 173 -34.58 8.27 6.12
CA HIS A 173 -34.84 8.51 7.54
C HIS A 173 -35.92 7.62 8.22
N ASP A 174 -36.41 6.55 7.60
CA ASP A 174 -37.51 5.73 8.14
C ASP A 174 -37.05 4.58 9.07
N ILE A 175 -35.75 4.45 9.33
CA ILE A 175 -35.18 3.41 10.20
C ILE A 175 -35.42 3.69 11.70
N GLN A 176 -35.93 4.89 12.06
CA GLN A 176 -36.09 5.35 13.45
C GLN A 176 -37.33 4.83 14.20
N LYS A 177 -38.09 3.85 13.69
CA LYS A 177 -39.34 3.40 14.33
C LYS A 177 -39.30 2.08 15.08
N ASN A 178 -38.21 1.31 14.96
CA ASN A 178 -38.01 0.09 15.75
C ASN A 178 -37.00 0.34 16.87
N GLU A 179 -37.34 0.02 18.13
CA GLU A 179 -36.45 0.21 19.29
C GLU A 179 -35.09 -0.52 19.14
N SER A 180 -35.10 -1.72 18.54
CA SER A 180 -33.88 -2.48 18.21
C SER A 180 -33.04 -1.81 17.13
N PHE A 181 -33.68 -1.21 16.12
CA PHE A 181 -33.01 -0.42 15.08
C PHE A 181 -32.49 0.92 15.59
N LEU A 182 -33.09 1.48 16.63
CA LEU A 182 -32.63 2.72 17.26
C LEU A 182 -31.38 2.46 18.08
N GLN A 183 -31.31 1.37 18.85
CA GLN A 183 -30.11 0.97 19.58
C GLN A 183 -28.97 0.61 18.63
N LEU A 184 -29.27 -0.17 17.59
CA LEU A 184 -28.28 -0.57 16.61
C LEU A 184 -27.87 0.55 15.66
N GLY A 185 -28.83 1.33 15.19
CA GLY A 185 -28.60 2.57 14.46
C GLY A 185 -27.82 3.56 15.31
N MET A 186 -27.97 3.54 16.63
CA MET A 186 -27.15 4.27 17.60
C MET A 186 -25.78 3.61 17.83
N VAL A 187 -25.61 2.29 17.76
CA VAL A 187 -24.27 1.65 17.81
C VAL A 187 -23.51 1.91 16.51
N ILE A 188 -24.14 1.71 15.35
CA ILE A 188 -23.60 2.09 14.04
C ILE A 188 -23.39 3.60 13.96
N ALA A 189 -24.31 4.43 14.46
CA ALA A 189 -24.11 5.87 14.52
C ALA A 189 -22.98 6.19 15.49
N ASN A 190 -22.99 5.83 16.77
CA ASN A 190 -21.87 6.06 17.69
C ASN A 190 -20.52 5.55 17.15
N PHE A 191 -20.53 4.45 16.39
CA PHE A 191 -19.37 3.95 15.68
C PHE A 191 -18.98 4.81 14.46
N LEU A 192 -19.92 5.21 13.60
CA LEU A 192 -19.65 5.86 12.31
C LEU A 192 -19.92 7.41 12.29
N ASN A 193 -20.95 7.88 12.99
CA ASN A 193 -21.36 9.27 13.25
C ASN A 193 -21.12 9.73 14.71
N SER A 194 -20.43 10.86 14.89
CA SER A 194 -20.67 11.70 16.05
C SER A 194 -21.82 12.64 15.71
N ASP A 195 -22.86 12.64 16.53
CA ASP A 195 -23.73 13.81 16.63
C ASP A 195 -22.87 15.06 16.89
N GLY A 196 -23.35 16.20 16.38
CA GLY A 196 -22.61 17.45 16.41
C GLY A 196 -22.03 17.76 17.78
N VAL A 197 -20.85 18.41 17.76
CA VAL A 197 -20.01 18.80 18.91
C VAL A 197 -18.90 17.78 19.23
N GLY A 198 -17.78 17.93 18.52
CA GLY A 198 -16.49 17.99 19.21
C GLY A 198 -15.68 16.72 19.47
N ASN A 199 -16.08 15.51 19.09
CA ASN A 199 -15.20 14.33 19.21
C ASN A 199 -15.36 13.34 18.05
N SER A 200 -14.31 13.14 17.27
CA SER A 200 -14.28 12.20 16.14
C SER A 200 -14.46 10.74 16.60
N SER A 201 -15.37 10.01 15.94
CA SER A 201 -15.58 8.58 16.17
C SER A 201 -14.35 7.75 15.80
N LEU A 202 -14.23 6.56 16.40
CA LEU A 202 -13.04 5.71 16.35
C LEU A 202 -12.63 5.23 14.92
N PRO A 203 -13.57 4.86 14.02
CA PRO A 203 -13.25 4.45 12.63
C PRO A 203 -12.80 5.62 11.76
N ASN A 204 -13.39 6.81 11.96
CA ASN A 204 -12.94 8.03 11.29
C ASN A 204 -11.49 8.32 11.69
N LYS A 205 -11.17 8.21 12.99
CA LYS A 205 -9.78 8.32 13.49
C LYS A 205 -8.87 7.26 12.87
N LEU A 206 -9.33 6.01 12.70
CA LEU A 206 -8.53 4.96 12.05
C LEU A 206 -8.21 5.29 10.59
N VAL A 207 -9.21 5.62 9.77
CA VAL A 207 -8.98 5.95 8.35
C VAL A 207 -8.11 7.19 8.21
N MET A 208 -8.34 8.22 9.03
CA MET A 208 -7.52 9.44 9.03
C MET A 208 -6.07 9.14 9.46
N ASN A 209 -5.88 8.30 10.48
CA ASN A 209 -4.55 7.88 10.91
C ASN A 209 -3.86 7.00 9.87
N LEU A 210 -4.60 6.13 9.17
CA LEU A 210 -4.07 5.35 8.04
C LEU A 210 -3.51 6.28 6.97
N LEU A 211 -4.31 7.25 6.51
CA LEU A 211 -3.88 8.25 5.52
C LEU A 211 -2.64 9.03 6.00
N LYS A 212 -2.62 9.43 7.28
CA LYS A 212 -1.45 10.09 7.88
C LYS A 212 -0.21 9.21 7.84
N ILE A 213 -0.33 7.94 8.21
CA ILE A 213 0.79 7.00 8.19
C ILE A 213 1.30 6.86 6.76
N LEU A 214 0.42 6.63 5.79
CA LEU A 214 0.78 6.48 4.38
C LEU A 214 1.47 7.71 3.78
N CYS A 215 1.27 8.91 4.32
CA CYS A 215 1.97 10.11 3.85
C CYS A 215 3.41 10.27 4.40
N THR A 216 3.84 9.41 5.33
CA THR A 216 5.18 9.48 5.91
C THR A 216 6.21 8.70 5.09
N ASN A 217 7.50 8.79 5.43
CA ASN A 217 8.53 8.00 4.76
C ASN A 217 8.34 6.49 5.01
N ALA A 218 8.86 5.64 4.11
CA ALA A 218 8.68 4.19 4.13
C ALA A 218 9.06 3.52 5.48
N ALA A 219 10.15 3.96 6.12
CA ALA A 219 10.57 3.43 7.42
C ALA A 219 9.55 3.73 8.52
N TRP A 220 9.00 4.94 8.54
CA TRP A 220 7.95 5.32 9.48
C TRP A 220 6.61 4.65 9.17
N GLN A 221 6.27 4.51 7.88
CA GLN A 221 5.12 3.72 7.43
C GLN A 221 5.18 2.32 8.02
N ARG A 222 6.26 1.57 7.76
CA ARG A 222 6.40 0.18 8.26
C ARG A 222 6.28 0.11 9.78
N ARG A 223 6.99 0.99 10.51
CA ARG A 223 6.96 1.02 11.97
C ARG A 223 5.57 1.29 12.54
N LYS A 224 4.82 2.22 11.93
CA LYS A 224 3.50 2.60 12.42
C LYS A 224 2.43 1.61 11.99
N LEU A 225 2.40 1.17 10.73
CA LEU A 225 1.44 0.17 10.24
C LEU A 225 1.49 -1.12 11.08
N GLY A 226 2.68 -1.61 11.42
CA GLY A 226 2.83 -2.81 12.25
C GLY A 226 2.16 -2.69 13.63
N LYS A 227 2.26 -1.52 14.27
CA LYS A 227 1.56 -1.26 15.55
C LYS A 227 0.06 -1.03 15.35
N PHE A 228 -0.28 -0.39 14.24
CA PHE A 228 -1.64 0.02 13.91
C PHE A 228 -2.56 -1.18 13.63
N LEU A 229 -2.00 -2.32 13.20
CA LEU A 229 -2.74 -3.57 13.04
C LEU A 229 -3.49 -4.00 14.32
N GLN A 230 -2.93 -3.73 15.50
CA GLN A 230 -3.60 -4.01 16.78
C GLN A 230 -4.88 -3.19 16.93
N ASP A 231 -4.82 -1.90 16.60
CA ASP A 231 -5.96 -0.98 16.73
C ASP A 231 -7.11 -1.43 15.81
N TRP A 232 -6.80 -1.88 14.59
CA TRP A 232 -7.78 -2.46 13.66
C TRP A 232 -8.36 -3.78 14.16
N ARG A 233 -7.54 -4.67 14.74
CA ARG A 233 -8.03 -5.92 15.31
C ARG A 233 -8.94 -5.69 16.51
N VAL A 234 -8.58 -4.79 17.41
CA VAL A 234 -9.41 -4.42 18.56
C VAL A 234 -10.77 -3.90 18.09
N ILE A 235 -10.79 -3.07 17.04
CA ILE A 235 -12.03 -2.58 16.45
C ILE A 235 -12.88 -3.69 15.85
N TYR A 236 -12.27 -4.62 15.11
CA TYR A 236 -12.98 -5.78 14.60
C TYR A 236 -13.64 -6.59 15.74
N VAL A 237 -12.90 -6.89 16.80
CA VAL A 237 -13.43 -7.66 17.95
C VAL A 237 -14.55 -6.90 18.65
N GLN A 238 -14.41 -5.58 18.84
CA GLN A 238 -15.47 -4.75 19.43
C GLN A 238 -16.74 -4.74 18.58
N LEU A 239 -16.59 -4.65 17.25
CA LEU A 239 -17.71 -4.74 16.32
C LEU A 239 -18.37 -6.11 16.35
N GLU A 240 -17.58 -7.19 16.38
CA GLU A 240 -18.10 -8.54 16.43
C GLU A 240 -18.87 -8.81 17.74
N LEU A 241 -18.34 -8.36 18.88
CA LEU A 241 -19.01 -8.49 20.18
C LEU A 241 -20.30 -7.67 20.24
N ALA A 242 -20.29 -6.43 19.74
CA ALA A 242 -21.49 -5.62 19.66
C ALA A 242 -22.57 -6.31 18.81
N PHE A 243 -22.17 -6.83 17.64
CA PHE A 243 -23.05 -7.57 16.75
C PHE A 243 -23.64 -8.83 17.42
N ARG A 244 -22.82 -9.63 18.11
CA ARG A 244 -23.29 -10.83 18.83
C ARG A 244 -24.24 -10.50 19.97
N ASN A 245 -23.97 -9.43 20.73
CA ASN A 245 -24.81 -9.02 21.86
C ASN A 245 -26.20 -8.56 21.42
N GLU A 246 -26.32 -7.91 20.27
CA GLU A 246 -27.60 -7.38 19.77
C GLU A 246 -28.43 -8.41 19.00
N TYR A 247 -27.78 -9.39 18.35
CA TYR A 247 -28.47 -10.35 17.48
C TYR A 247 -28.52 -11.80 17.99
N GLY A 248 -27.78 -12.13 19.05
CA GLY A 248 -27.67 -13.50 19.56
C GLY A 248 -27.16 -14.52 18.52
N GLU A 249 -27.13 -15.80 18.89
CA GLU A 249 -26.96 -16.89 17.92
C GLU A 249 -28.28 -17.13 17.18
N VAL A 250 -28.47 -16.44 16.05
CA VAL A 250 -29.46 -16.68 14.98
C VAL A 250 -30.74 -17.38 15.44
N SER A 251 -31.74 -16.63 15.89
CA SER A 251 -33.14 -17.07 15.84
C SER A 251 -33.90 -16.28 14.77
N SER A 252 -34.65 -17.03 13.97
CA SER A 252 -35.33 -16.57 12.77
C SER A 252 -36.46 -15.57 13.07
N SER A 253 -36.42 -14.39 12.44
CA SER A 253 -37.42 -13.86 11.48
C SER A 253 -37.78 -12.36 11.63
N SER A 254 -37.41 -11.55 10.64
CA SER A 254 -38.24 -10.52 9.98
C SER A 254 -37.45 -9.90 8.80
N ASN A 255 -38.15 -9.32 7.82
CA ASN A 255 -37.52 -8.73 6.63
C ASN A 255 -36.66 -7.48 6.93
N ASP A 256 -36.94 -6.78 8.03
CA ASP A 256 -36.22 -5.58 8.45
C ASP A 256 -34.96 -5.92 9.26
N GLU A 257 -35.03 -6.86 10.22
CA GLU A 257 -33.84 -7.37 10.96
C GLU A 257 -32.71 -7.83 10.02
N ASN A 258 -33.08 -8.32 8.84
CA ASN A 258 -32.18 -8.76 7.78
C ASN A 258 -31.33 -7.61 7.18
N THR A 259 -31.81 -6.36 7.19
CA THR A 259 -31.07 -5.22 6.59
C THR A 259 -29.93 -4.76 7.47
N CYS A 260 -30.18 -4.67 8.78
CA CYS A 260 -29.16 -4.25 9.72
C CYS A 260 -28.07 -5.30 9.94
N MET A 261 -28.44 -6.59 10.01
CA MET A 261 -27.46 -7.67 9.98
C MET A 261 -26.52 -7.56 8.76
N LYS A 262 -27.07 -7.26 7.59
CA LYS A 262 -26.26 -7.03 6.38
C LYS A 262 -25.31 -5.86 6.55
N ILE A 263 -25.77 -4.71 7.05
CA ILE A 263 -24.92 -3.53 7.27
C ILE A 263 -23.73 -3.86 8.18
N PHE A 264 -23.95 -4.58 9.28
CA PHE A 264 -22.85 -5.03 10.14
C PHE A 264 -21.90 -5.97 9.44
N GLN A 265 -22.42 -6.96 8.71
CA GLN A 265 -21.60 -7.87 7.93
C GLN A 265 -20.74 -7.11 6.90
N HIS A 266 -21.30 -6.12 6.21
CA HIS A 266 -20.57 -5.25 5.29
C HIS A 266 -19.42 -4.50 5.98
N ILE A 267 -19.69 -3.89 7.14
CA ILE A 267 -18.68 -3.13 7.89
C ILE A 267 -17.59 -4.07 8.42
N LEU A 268 -17.96 -5.21 9.00
CA LEU A 268 -17.02 -6.23 9.50
C LEU A 268 -16.12 -6.73 8.38
N LEU A 269 -16.70 -7.11 7.23
CA LEU A 269 -15.95 -7.56 6.05
C LEU A 269 -15.00 -6.47 5.54
N TRP A 270 -15.44 -5.22 5.49
CA TRP A 270 -14.60 -4.09 5.08
C TRP A 270 -13.44 -3.86 6.07
N VAL A 271 -13.69 -3.89 7.38
CA VAL A 271 -12.65 -3.76 8.41
C VAL A 271 -11.61 -4.87 8.27
N GLU A 272 -12.03 -6.11 8.04
CA GLU A 272 -11.11 -7.23 7.79
C GLU A 272 -10.32 -7.04 6.50
N GLU A 273 -10.96 -6.66 5.38
CA GLU A 273 -10.29 -6.38 4.12
C GLU A 273 -9.19 -5.31 4.29
N GLN A 274 -9.51 -4.19 4.95
CA GLN A 274 -8.54 -3.14 5.25
C GLN A 274 -7.41 -3.63 6.16
N THR A 275 -7.72 -4.48 7.14
CA THR A 275 -6.72 -5.07 8.05
C THR A 275 -5.70 -5.91 7.27
N TYR A 276 -6.16 -6.79 6.38
CA TYR A 276 -5.27 -7.59 5.54
C TYR A 276 -4.52 -6.76 4.50
N TRP A 277 -5.11 -5.67 3.99
CA TRP A 277 -4.41 -4.73 3.12
C TRP A 277 -3.26 -4.02 3.85
N ILE A 278 -3.48 -3.60 5.10
CA ILE A 278 -2.42 -3.03 5.97
C ILE A 278 -1.33 -4.06 6.24
N ALA A 279 -1.70 -5.31 6.54
CA ALA A 279 -0.74 -6.40 6.78
C ALA A 279 0.11 -6.69 5.54
N PHE A 280 -0.51 -6.73 4.36
CA PHE A 280 0.18 -6.86 3.08
C PHE A 280 1.19 -5.71 2.88
N ARG A 281 0.77 -4.45 3.10
CA ARG A 281 1.65 -3.27 3.03
C ARG A 281 2.82 -3.35 4.00
N PHE A 282 2.57 -3.77 5.24
CA PHE A 282 3.62 -3.93 6.25
C PHE A 282 4.72 -4.92 5.81
N LEU A 283 4.33 -6.04 5.19
CA LEU A 283 5.27 -7.05 4.70
C LEU A 283 6.07 -6.56 3.49
N ILE A 284 5.42 -5.98 2.47
CA ILE A 284 6.14 -5.53 1.27
C ILE A 284 7.11 -4.38 1.57
N LEU A 285 6.78 -3.50 2.52
CA LEU A 285 7.69 -2.44 2.98
C LEU A 285 8.96 -3.00 3.60
N GLY A 286 8.94 -4.24 4.11
CA GLY A 286 10.15 -4.91 4.58
C GLY A 286 11.12 -5.25 3.45
N PHE A 287 10.63 -5.57 2.25
CA PHE A 287 11.48 -5.75 1.07
C PHE A 287 12.02 -4.41 0.56
N GLU A 288 11.18 -3.39 0.46
CA GLU A 288 11.60 -2.05 0.02
C GLU A 288 12.67 -1.41 0.93
N LEU A 289 12.66 -1.77 2.22
CA LEU A 289 13.63 -1.32 3.21
C LEU A 289 14.80 -2.31 3.41
N GLU A 290 14.88 -3.36 2.59
CA GLU A 290 15.93 -4.39 2.64
C GLU A 290 16.11 -5.03 4.03
N LEU A 291 14.99 -5.27 4.72
CA LEU A 291 14.98 -5.80 6.10
C LEU A 291 15.01 -7.33 6.16
N TYR A 292 14.93 -7.99 5.01
CA TYR A 292 14.91 -9.44 4.89
C TYR A 292 16.18 -9.93 4.22
N SER A 293 16.85 -10.90 4.85
CA SER A 293 17.98 -11.61 4.25
C SER A 293 17.50 -12.76 3.37
N THR A 294 18.36 -13.23 2.47
CA THR A 294 18.05 -14.33 1.52
C THR A 294 17.59 -15.61 2.22
N GLY A 295 18.16 -15.92 3.39
CA GLY A 295 17.77 -17.08 4.20
C GLY A 295 16.39 -16.95 4.86
N GLU A 296 15.79 -15.76 4.87
CA GLU A 296 14.48 -15.48 5.47
C GLU A 296 13.38 -15.35 4.42
N TYR A 297 13.72 -15.30 3.13
CA TYR A 297 12.72 -15.16 2.06
C TYR A 297 11.65 -16.25 2.09
N CYS A 298 12.00 -17.49 2.44
CA CYS A 298 11.04 -18.58 2.51
C CYS A 298 9.88 -18.28 3.48
N MET A 299 10.21 -17.90 4.72
CA MET A 299 9.19 -17.58 5.74
C MET A 299 8.43 -16.29 5.42
N VAL A 300 9.10 -15.29 4.85
CA VAL A 300 8.47 -14.01 4.48
C VAL A 300 7.48 -14.18 3.33
N TYR A 301 7.86 -14.89 2.26
CA TYR A 301 6.92 -15.20 1.17
C TYR A 301 5.78 -16.10 1.64
N TRP A 302 6.04 -17.05 2.54
CA TRP A 302 4.99 -17.92 3.08
C TRP A 302 3.95 -17.12 3.87
N TYR A 303 4.41 -16.20 4.72
CA TYR A 303 3.53 -15.33 5.49
C TYR A 303 2.77 -14.36 4.57
N LEU A 304 3.46 -13.80 3.57
CA LEU A 304 2.87 -12.93 2.55
C LEU A 304 1.76 -13.65 1.78
N TYR A 305 2.00 -14.90 1.37
CA TYR A 305 1.02 -15.78 0.74
C TYR A 305 -0.22 -15.98 1.64
N ALA A 306 -0.02 -16.31 2.92
CA ALA A 306 -1.13 -16.50 3.86
C ALA A 306 -1.98 -15.23 4.03
N VAL A 307 -1.34 -14.06 4.10
CA VAL A 307 -2.03 -12.75 4.15
C VAL A 307 -2.77 -12.47 2.84
N LEU A 308 -2.16 -12.75 1.69
CA LEU A 308 -2.76 -12.53 0.37
C LEU A 308 -3.99 -13.41 0.13
N ILE A 309 -4.01 -14.65 0.60
CA ILE A 309 -5.20 -15.51 0.57
C ILE A 309 -6.36 -14.81 1.28
N LYS A 310 -6.14 -14.37 2.52
CA LYS A 310 -7.19 -13.70 3.30
C LYS A 310 -7.62 -12.38 2.68
N LEU A 311 -6.69 -11.58 2.17
CA LEU A 311 -7.02 -10.36 1.43
C LEU A 311 -7.92 -10.68 0.21
N THR A 312 -7.55 -11.70 -0.57
CA THR A 312 -8.29 -12.12 -1.78
C THR A 312 -9.68 -12.65 -1.43
N GLU A 313 -9.80 -13.46 -0.38
CA GLU A 313 -11.08 -13.95 0.14
C GLU A 313 -12.00 -12.77 0.50
N LYS A 314 -11.51 -11.80 1.29
CA LYS A 314 -12.32 -10.65 1.73
C LYS A 314 -12.68 -9.73 0.58
N THR A 315 -11.75 -9.44 -0.34
CA THR A 315 -12.05 -8.64 -1.54
C THR A 315 -13.08 -9.33 -2.43
N HIS A 316 -12.99 -10.66 -2.63
CA HIS A 316 -13.98 -11.39 -3.41
C HIS A 316 -15.37 -11.33 -2.77
N LEU A 317 -15.45 -11.51 -1.45
CA LEU A 317 -16.72 -11.37 -0.70
C LEU A 317 -17.29 -9.96 -0.85
N MET A 318 -16.50 -8.92 -0.60
CA MET A 318 -16.93 -7.51 -0.74
C MET A 318 -17.49 -7.20 -2.13
N MET A 319 -16.85 -7.70 -3.18
CA MET A 319 -17.33 -7.54 -4.56
C MET A 319 -18.62 -8.32 -4.82
N ALA A 320 -18.75 -9.54 -4.28
CA ALA A 320 -19.97 -10.34 -4.40
C ALA A 320 -21.18 -9.64 -3.74
N VAL A 321 -21.01 -9.12 -2.52
CA VAL A 321 -22.09 -8.41 -1.82
C VAL A 321 -22.49 -7.13 -2.55
N SER A 322 -21.54 -6.44 -3.18
CA SER A 322 -21.80 -5.26 -4.01
C SER A 322 -22.66 -5.58 -5.25
N HIS A 323 -22.43 -6.72 -5.91
CA HIS A 323 -23.18 -7.13 -7.11
C HIS A 323 -24.64 -7.53 -6.82
N ASP A 324 -24.92 -8.14 -5.66
CA ASP A 324 -26.27 -8.52 -5.26
C ASP A 324 -27.19 -7.31 -5.03
N THR A 325 -26.63 -6.19 -4.57
CA THR A 325 -27.39 -4.93 -4.43
C THR A 325 -27.75 -4.32 -5.80
N ALA A 326 -26.91 -4.52 -6.82
CA ALA A 326 -27.13 -3.99 -8.17
C ALA A 326 -28.17 -4.79 -8.97
N LYS A 327 -28.16 -6.13 -8.89
CA LYS A 327 -29.13 -7.00 -9.60
C LYS A 327 -30.58 -6.76 -9.16
N ARG A 328 -30.82 -6.38 -7.89
CA ARG A 328 -32.16 -6.06 -7.39
C ARG A 328 -32.78 -4.80 -8.00
N LYS A 329 -31.98 -3.89 -8.57
CA LYS A 329 -32.47 -2.69 -9.28
C LYS A 329 -32.93 -2.97 -10.72
N GLY A 330 -32.54 -4.10 -11.33
CA GLY A 330 -32.68 -4.37 -12.77
C GLY A 330 -33.89 -5.21 -13.20
N LYS A 331 -34.74 -5.71 -12.30
CA LYS A 331 -35.83 -6.63 -12.66
C LYS A 331 -37.06 -5.91 -13.26
N LYS A 332 -36.89 -5.32 -14.44
CA LYS A 332 -37.96 -5.09 -15.44
C LYS A 332 -37.39 -5.06 -16.88
N LYS A 333 -36.92 -6.20 -17.40
CA LYS A 333 -37.29 -6.78 -18.73
C LYS A 333 -36.34 -7.90 -19.18
N LYS A 334 -36.94 -9.08 -19.35
CA LYS A 334 -36.81 -10.12 -20.38
C LYS A 334 -35.43 -10.74 -20.69
N ASP A 335 -35.41 -12.05 -20.52
CA ASP A 335 -34.33 -13.02 -20.68
C ASP A 335 -33.62 -13.02 -22.04
N SER A 336 -32.30 -13.22 -21.99
CA SER A 336 -31.51 -13.80 -23.08
C SER A 336 -30.58 -14.91 -22.51
N PRO A 337 -30.50 -16.10 -23.13
CA PRO A 337 -29.73 -17.23 -22.61
C PRO A 337 -28.21 -17.10 -22.80
N LYS A 338 -27.72 -15.99 -23.36
CA LYS A 338 -26.28 -15.69 -23.48
C LYS A 338 -25.69 -14.97 -22.26
N ASP A 339 -26.54 -14.44 -21.37
CA ASP A 339 -26.08 -13.69 -20.18
C ASP A 339 -25.74 -14.58 -18.98
N LEU A 340 -26.27 -15.80 -18.92
CA LEU A 340 -25.98 -16.79 -17.86
C LEU A 340 -24.51 -17.25 -17.86
N ALA A 341 -23.82 -17.18 -19.00
CA ALA A 341 -22.41 -17.58 -19.14
C ALA A 341 -21.40 -16.50 -18.69
N ARG A 342 -21.86 -15.26 -18.45
CA ARG A 342 -21.03 -14.17 -17.89
C ARG A 342 -21.14 -14.06 -16.37
N GLU A 343 -22.03 -14.83 -15.75
CA GLU A 343 -22.42 -14.68 -14.35
C GLU A 343 -21.47 -15.30 -13.32
N SER A 344 -20.45 -16.06 -13.76
CA SER A 344 -19.48 -16.75 -12.90
C SER A 344 -18.02 -16.31 -13.09
N ARG A 345 -17.76 -15.16 -13.74
CA ARG A 345 -16.39 -14.69 -13.93
C ARG A 345 -15.88 -14.03 -12.65
N ILE A 346 -14.81 -14.59 -12.10
CA ILE A 346 -14.06 -14.03 -10.97
C ILE A 346 -13.69 -12.58 -11.33
N PRO A 347 -13.95 -11.59 -10.45
CA PRO A 347 -13.65 -10.20 -10.76
C PRO A 347 -12.15 -9.98 -11.09
N PRO A 348 -11.82 -9.09 -12.04
CA PRO A 348 -10.43 -8.83 -12.43
C PRO A 348 -9.51 -8.43 -11.26
N ALA A 349 -10.02 -7.70 -10.27
CA ALA A 349 -9.24 -7.32 -9.08
C ALA A 349 -8.88 -8.53 -8.21
N VAL A 350 -9.75 -9.54 -8.14
CA VAL A 350 -9.51 -10.79 -7.42
C VAL A 350 -8.50 -11.65 -8.18
N LEU A 351 -8.65 -11.78 -9.51
CA LEU A 351 -7.65 -12.44 -10.36
C LEU A 351 -6.26 -11.78 -10.24
N PHE A 352 -6.22 -10.45 -10.16
CA PHE A 352 -4.97 -9.72 -9.95
C PHE A 352 -4.29 -10.12 -8.64
N LEU A 353 -5.02 -10.20 -7.52
CA LEU A 353 -4.48 -10.68 -6.25
C LEU A 353 -4.08 -12.17 -6.30
N GLN A 354 -4.82 -13.00 -7.04
CA GLN A 354 -4.43 -14.40 -7.27
C GLN A 354 -3.08 -14.52 -7.99
N CYS A 355 -2.73 -13.58 -8.87
CA CYS A 355 -1.39 -13.53 -9.45
C CYS A 355 -0.30 -13.31 -8.39
N TYR A 356 -0.55 -12.45 -7.39
CA TYR A 356 0.37 -12.29 -6.25
C TYR A 356 0.46 -13.56 -5.41
N ILE A 357 -0.66 -14.23 -5.15
CA ILE A 357 -0.70 -15.50 -4.42
C ILE A 357 0.19 -16.53 -5.11
N CYS A 358 0.00 -16.77 -6.42
CA CYS A 358 0.78 -17.74 -7.17
C CYS A 358 2.28 -17.43 -7.15
N LEU A 359 2.68 -16.16 -7.24
CA LEU A 359 4.09 -15.78 -7.15
C LEU A 359 4.66 -16.01 -5.75
N ALA A 360 3.95 -15.59 -4.70
CA ALA A 360 4.38 -15.79 -3.31
C ALA A 360 4.49 -17.28 -2.97
N GLU A 361 3.46 -18.06 -3.29
CA GLU A 361 3.43 -19.51 -3.07
C GLU A 361 4.52 -20.24 -3.87
N GLY A 362 4.68 -19.91 -5.16
CA GLY A 362 5.72 -20.48 -6.00
C GLY A 362 7.13 -20.23 -5.45
N LEU A 363 7.40 -18.99 -4.99
CA LEU A 363 8.67 -18.64 -4.36
C LEU A 363 8.87 -19.36 -3.03
N THR A 364 7.84 -19.44 -2.18
CA THR A 364 7.88 -20.22 -0.94
C THR A 364 8.22 -21.67 -1.19
N MET A 365 7.50 -22.33 -2.11
CA MET A 365 7.73 -23.75 -2.39
C MET A 365 9.12 -23.98 -2.99
N MET A 366 9.57 -23.11 -3.89
CA MET A 366 10.90 -23.21 -4.49
C MET A 366 12.01 -23.02 -3.48
N LEU A 367 11.93 -21.99 -2.62
CA LEU A 367 12.89 -21.75 -1.55
C LEU A 367 12.90 -22.90 -0.55
N ALA A 368 11.73 -23.44 -0.20
CA ALA A 368 11.62 -24.60 0.69
C ALA A 368 12.25 -25.86 0.09
N ALA A 369 12.02 -26.15 -1.20
CA ALA A 369 12.62 -27.31 -1.87
C ALA A 369 14.14 -27.15 -2.04
N LEU A 370 14.61 -25.94 -2.42
CA LEU A 370 16.05 -25.63 -2.46
C LEU A 370 16.69 -25.84 -1.10
N ARG A 371 16.07 -25.33 -0.03
CA ARG A 371 16.50 -25.60 1.34
C ARG A 371 16.56 -27.09 1.58
N ASN A 372 15.47 -27.83 1.41
CA ASN A 372 15.37 -29.23 1.82
C ASN A 372 16.28 -30.20 1.02
N GLU A 373 16.54 -29.93 -0.26
CA GLU A 373 17.28 -30.86 -1.14
C GLU A 373 18.72 -30.45 -1.44
N ILE A 374 19.10 -29.18 -1.24
CA ILE A 374 20.45 -28.69 -1.51
C ILE A 374 21.12 -28.25 -0.19
N PRO A 375 22.17 -28.96 0.27
CA PRO A 375 22.84 -28.67 1.54
C PRO A 375 23.38 -27.25 1.70
N VAL A 376 23.80 -26.60 0.60
CA VAL A 376 24.33 -25.22 0.62
C VAL A 376 23.30 -24.20 1.13
N PHE A 377 22.00 -24.47 0.97
CA PHE A 377 20.92 -23.62 1.47
C PHE A 377 20.56 -23.90 2.94
N HIS A 378 21.16 -24.93 3.55
CA HIS A 378 21.13 -25.16 4.99
C HIS A 378 22.31 -24.42 5.65
N SER A 379 22.17 -23.11 5.84
CA SER A 379 23.15 -22.34 6.62
C SER A 379 22.58 -21.99 8.00
N PRO A 380 22.80 -22.82 9.04
CA PRO A 380 22.38 -22.48 10.38
C PRO A 380 23.12 -21.21 10.84
N SER A 381 22.36 -20.21 11.29
CA SER A 381 22.91 -19.00 11.87
C SER A 381 23.46 -19.30 13.27
N PRO A 382 24.68 -18.86 13.61
CA PRO A 382 25.28 -19.17 14.91
C PRO A 382 24.63 -18.39 16.08
N PHE A 383 23.87 -17.33 15.79
CA PHE A 383 23.31 -16.44 16.82
C PHE A 383 21.81 -16.63 17.05
N ASN A 384 21.03 -16.79 15.96
CA ASN A 384 19.56 -16.83 16.02
C ASN A 384 19.06 -18.07 15.28
N THR A 385 18.14 -18.79 15.92
CA THR A 385 17.36 -19.88 15.33
C THR A 385 16.35 -19.37 14.29
N GLU A 386 15.88 -20.26 13.41
CA GLU A 386 14.81 -19.93 12.46
C GLU A 386 13.53 -19.48 13.18
N HIS A 387 13.24 -20.07 14.34
CA HIS A 387 12.08 -19.68 15.16
C HIS A 387 12.20 -18.26 15.70
N GLU A 388 13.36 -17.86 16.25
CA GLU A 388 13.57 -16.49 16.75
C GLU A 388 13.47 -15.46 15.62
N LYS A 389 14.03 -15.77 14.44
CA LYS A 389 13.87 -14.91 13.25
C LYS A 389 12.40 -14.79 12.84
N PHE A 390 11.66 -15.89 12.85
CA PHE A 390 10.23 -15.88 12.57
C PHE A 390 9.48 -14.95 13.54
N VAL A 391 9.74 -15.07 14.84
CA VAL A 391 9.13 -14.19 15.84
C VAL A 391 9.54 -12.74 15.60
N GLN A 392 10.82 -12.43 15.38
CA GLN A 392 11.30 -11.06 15.14
C GLN A 392 10.61 -10.38 13.95
N HIS A 393 10.36 -11.11 12.86
CA HIS A 393 9.72 -10.56 11.67
C HIS A 393 8.20 -10.42 11.81
N PHE A 394 7.56 -11.36 12.51
CA PHE A 394 6.09 -11.47 12.50
C PHE A 394 5.42 -11.18 13.85
N GLU A 395 6.16 -10.83 14.91
CA GLU A 395 5.61 -10.58 16.26
C GLU A 395 4.42 -9.59 16.25
N LEU A 396 4.52 -8.50 15.50
CA LEU A 396 3.46 -7.48 15.43
C LEU A 396 2.18 -8.03 14.77
N LEU A 397 2.32 -8.88 13.76
CA LEU A 397 1.23 -9.56 13.07
C LEU A 397 0.63 -10.66 13.94
N GLN A 398 1.48 -11.46 14.60
CA GLN A 398 1.06 -12.54 15.51
C GLN A 398 0.31 -12.02 16.72
N ARG A 399 0.79 -10.93 17.34
CA ARG A 399 0.07 -10.27 18.43
C ARG A 399 -1.31 -9.79 18.01
N ALA A 400 -1.49 -9.45 16.72
CA ALA A 400 -2.76 -8.97 16.17
C ALA A 400 -3.65 -10.13 15.71
N CYS A 401 -3.17 -11.37 15.78
CA CYS A 401 -3.81 -12.57 15.23
C CYS A 401 -4.07 -12.44 13.72
N ILE A 402 -3.09 -11.97 12.94
CA ILE A 402 -3.26 -11.73 11.50
C ILE A 402 -2.22 -12.52 10.68
N PRO A 403 -2.60 -13.50 9.86
CA PRO A 403 -3.90 -14.18 9.85
C PRO A 403 -4.12 -15.06 11.09
N ASP A 404 -5.38 -15.39 11.38
CA ASP A 404 -5.72 -16.34 12.43
C ASP A 404 -5.04 -17.71 12.16
N HIS A 405 -4.57 -18.37 13.22
CA HIS A 405 -3.94 -19.70 13.19
C HIS A 405 -2.58 -19.79 12.47
N VAL A 406 -1.98 -18.66 12.08
CA VAL A 406 -0.62 -18.64 11.50
C VAL A 406 0.43 -18.70 12.60
N SER A 407 1.24 -19.75 12.58
CA SER A 407 2.27 -20.01 13.59
C SER A 407 3.54 -20.58 12.97
N TYR A 408 4.66 -20.52 13.70
CA TYR A 408 5.91 -21.15 13.26
C TYR A 408 5.77 -22.67 13.02
N PRO A 409 5.08 -23.44 13.86
CA PRO A 409 4.75 -24.84 13.56
C PRO A 409 4.05 -25.03 12.20
N SER A 410 3.06 -24.20 11.89
CA SER A 410 2.33 -24.25 10.61
C SER A 410 3.24 -23.95 9.40
N TYR A 411 4.16 -22.99 9.54
CA TYR A 411 5.19 -22.72 8.54
C TYR A 411 6.13 -23.91 8.34
N LYS A 412 6.55 -24.54 9.43
CA LYS A 412 7.44 -25.71 9.36
C LYS A 412 6.71 -26.88 8.68
N GLU A 413 5.49 -27.17 9.07
CA GLU A 413 4.68 -28.26 8.49
C GLU A 413 4.49 -28.09 6.97
N SER A 414 4.12 -26.90 6.54
CA SER A 414 3.90 -26.59 5.12
C SER A 414 5.17 -26.62 4.26
N THR A 415 6.34 -26.37 4.83
CA THR A 415 7.61 -26.27 4.07
C THR A 415 8.53 -27.49 4.22
N THR A 416 8.33 -28.36 5.21
CA THR A 416 9.22 -29.51 5.48
C THR A 416 9.19 -30.57 4.38
N HIS A 417 8.04 -30.72 3.71
CA HIS A 417 7.86 -31.73 2.66
C HIS A 417 7.98 -31.17 1.24
N ALA A 418 8.33 -29.90 1.09
CA ALA A 418 8.56 -29.29 -0.22
C ALA A 418 9.76 -29.97 -0.91
N ARG A 419 9.54 -30.41 -2.15
CA ARG A 419 10.51 -31.13 -2.98
C ARG A 419 10.44 -30.66 -4.44
N PHE A 420 11.50 -30.85 -5.21
CA PHE A 420 11.55 -30.52 -6.64
C PHE A 420 10.49 -31.28 -7.45
N SER A 421 10.14 -32.50 -7.04
CA SER A 421 9.04 -33.26 -7.66
C SER A 421 7.68 -32.58 -7.43
N THR A 422 7.43 -32.07 -6.22
CA THR A 422 6.21 -31.30 -5.89
C THR A 422 6.15 -30.01 -6.70
N LEU A 423 7.28 -29.31 -6.86
CA LEU A 423 7.33 -28.13 -7.71
C LEU A 423 7.03 -28.44 -9.18
N ALA A 424 7.61 -29.52 -9.72
CA ALA A 424 7.34 -29.92 -11.09
C ALA A 424 5.86 -30.23 -11.34
N MET A 425 5.17 -30.78 -10.32
CA MET A 425 3.74 -31.06 -10.35
C MET A 425 2.88 -29.79 -10.26
N TYR A 426 3.22 -28.87 -9.36
CA TYR A 426 2.47 -27.62 -9.12
C TYR A 426 3.27 -26.40 -9.61
N ASN A 427 3.05 -26.01 -10.86
CA ASN A 427 3.78 -24.90 -11.49
C ASN A 427 3.05 -23.56 -11.29
N TYR A 428 3.14 -23.03 -10.07
CA TYR A 428 2.52 -21.77 -9.68
C TYR A 428 2.94 -20.58 -10.57
N PHE A 429 4.17 -20.57 -11.09
CA PHE A 429 4.63 -19.52 -12.00
C PHE A 429 3.90 -19.54 -13.35
N LYS A 430 3.60 -20.73 -13.91
CA LYS A 430 2.76 -20.83 -15.10
C LYS A 430 1.31 -20.43 -14.83
N ASP A 431 0.79 -20.72 -13.65
CA ASP A 431 -0.54 -20.26 -13.25
C ASP A 431 -0.60 -18.74 -13.16
N ALA A 432 0.41 -18.11 -12.56
CA ALA A 432 0.55 -16.64 -12.53
C ALA A 432 0.58 -16.05 -13.95
N GLN A 433 1.34 -16.64 -14.88
CA GLN A 433 1.36 -16.20 -16.28
C GLN A 433 -0.01 -16.32 -16.97
N ARG A 434 -0.73 -17.42 -16.73
CA ARG A 434 -2.08 -17.62 -17.30
C ARG A 434 -3.04 -16.55 -16.80
N ILE A 435 -3.07 -16.33 -15.48
CA ILE A 435 -3.92 -15.32 -14.83
C ILE A 435 -3.55 -13.92 -15.34
N ALA A 436 -2.26 -13.60 -15.45
CA ALA A 436 -1.80 -12.31 -15.95
C ALA A 436 -2.30 -12.04 -17.38
N LYS A 437 -2.24 -13.04 -18.27
CA LYS A 437 -2.75 -12.92 -19.64
C LYS A 437 -4.27 -12.73 -19.69
N GLU A 438 -5.01 -13.43 -18.84
CA GLU A 438 -6.47 -13.33 -18.75
C GLU A 438 -6.91 -11.91 -18.31
N VAL A 439 -6.28 -11.38 -17.26
CA VAL A 439 -6.70 -10.11 -16.65
C VAL A 439 -6.21 -8.87 -17.41
N LYS A 440 -5.18 -9.00 -18.25
CA LYS A 440 -4.54 -7.88 -19.00
C LYS A 440 -5.53 -7.00 -19.76
N SER A 441 -6.51 -7.59 -20.41
CA SER A 441 -7.53 -6.84 -21.18
C SER A 441 -8.44 -5.98 -20.29
N SER A 442 -8.68 -6.42 -19.05
CA SER A 442 -9.57 -5.77 -18.08
C SER A 442 -8.98 -4.49 -17.48
N PHE A 443 -7.67 -4.29 -17.58
CA PHE A 443 -6.96 -3.12 -17.05
C PHE A 443 -6.54 -2.12 -18.14
N SER A 444 -7.10 -2.19 -19.34
CA SER A 444 -6.81 -1.25 -20.45
C SER A 444 -6.90 0.24 -20.06
N ASN A 445 -7.80 0.59 -19.14
CA ASN A 445 -8.00 1.96 -18.65
C ASN A 445 -7.19 2.30 -17.38
N ASP A 446 -6.38 1.37 -16.87
CA ASP A 446 -5.57 1.53 -15.66
C ASP A 446 -4.09 1.23 -15.99
N PRO A 447 -3.34 2.24 -16.48
CA PRO A 447 -1.96 2.04 -16.93
C PRO A 447 -1.04 1.61 -15.78
N GLU A 448 -1.35 1.98 -14.54
CA GLU A 448 -0.57 1.62 -13.36
C GLU A 448 -0.70 0.13 -13.04
N ARG A 449 -1.94 -0.39 -12.98
CA ARG A 449 -2.17 -1.82 -12.81
C ARG A 449 -1.59 -2.64 -13.96
N LEU A 450 -1.63 -2.13 -15.18
CA LEU A 450 -0.96 -2.77 -16.32
C LEU A 450 0.56 -2.81 -16.17
N ALA A 451 1.17 -1.71 -15.72
CA ALA A 451 2.62 -1.67 -15.49
C ALA A 451 3.04 -2.65 -14.39
N GLU A 452 2.28 -2.70 -13.30
CA GLU A 452 2.49 -3.68 -12.23
C GLU A 452 2.32 -5.11 -12.73
N LEU A 453 1.24 -5.40 -13.45
CA LEU A 453 0.96 -6.73 -14.01
C LEU A 453 2.08 -7.20 -14.96
N ARG A 454 2.64 -6.31 -15.77
CA ARG A 454 3.79 -6.64 -16.64
C ARG A 454 5.02 -7.04 -15.83
N LYS A 455 5.30 -6.37 -14.71
CA LYS A 455 6.40 -6.75 -13.81
C LYS A 455 6.18 -8.13 -13.20
N LEU A 456 4.94 -8.42 -12.77
CA LEU A 456 4.57 -9.75 -12.26
C LEU A 456 4.71 -10.84 -13.33
N GLU A 457 4.27 -10.56 -14.56
CA GLU A 457 4.40 -11.46 -15.71
C GLU A 457 5.89 -11.77 -16.01
N GLN A 458 6.77 -10.77 -15.96
CA GLN A 458 8.20 -10.95 -16.12
C GLN A 458 8.81 -11.84 -15.03
N VAL A 459 8.49 -11.59 -13.75
CA VAL A 459 8.98 -12.43 -12.64
C VAL A 459 8.49 -13.87 -12.81
N ALA A 460 7.21 -14.07 -13.15
CA ALA A 460 6.64 -15.39 -13.37
C ALA A 460 7.34 -16.14 -14.51
N GLU A 461 7.67 -15.46 -15.61
CA GLU A 461 8.39 -16.06 -16.73
C GLU A 461 9.79 -16.53 -16.35
N HIS A 462 10.59 -15.66 -15.76
CA HIS A 462 11.95 -15.99 -15.36
C HIS A 462 11.97 -17.10 -14.31
N ASN A 463 11.07 -17.03 -13.32
CA ASN A 463 10.98 -18.05 -12.27
C ASN A 463 10.44 -19.39 -12.79
N SER A 464 9.56 -19.39 -13.79
CA SER A 464 9.14 -20.64 -14.44
C SER A 464 10.32 -21.33 -15.14
N VAL A 465 11.16 -20.56 -15.83
CA VAL A 465 12.38 -21.08 -16.46
C VAL A 465 13.36 -21.60 -15.40
N ALA A 466 13.64 -20.80 -14.37
CA ALA A 466 14.52 -21.18 -13.27
C ALA A 466 14.06 -22.46 -12.57
N GLN A 467 12.76 -22.56 -12.26
CA GLN A 467 12.17 -23.76 -11.67
C GLN A 467 12.38 -24.98 -12.58
N ASN A 468 12.16 -24.88 -13.89
CA ASN A 468 12.39 -26.01 -14.81
C ASN A 468 13.86 -26.46 -14.83
N VAL A 469 14.80 -25.51 -14.74
CA VAL A 469 16.24 -25.82 -14.66
C VAL A 469 16.57 -26.52 -13.34
N ILE A 470 16.07 -25.99 -12.22
CA ILE A 470 16.27 -26.56 -10.88
C ILE A 470 15.64 -27.96 -10.78
N CYS A 471 14.42 -28.16 -11.24
CA CYS A 471 13.77 -29.48 -11.20
C CYS A 471 14.48 -30.53 -12.06
N ARG A 472 15.19 -30.11 -13.13
CA ARG A 472 15.94 -31.04 -14.00
C ARG A 472 17.36 -31.34 -13.52
N LEU A 473 18.04 -30.35 -12.94
CA LEU A 473 19.48 -30.40 -12.65
C LEU A 473 19.83 -30.29 -11.16
N GLY A 474 18.91 -29.79 -10.33
CA GLY A 474 19.22 -29.21 -9.01
C GLY A 474 19.86 -30.18 -8.02
N ALA A 475 19.32 -31.39 -7.86
CA ALA A 475 19.91 -32.40 -6.97
C ALA A 475 21.11 -33.15 -7.59
N LEU A 476 21.34 -32.99 -8.90
CA LEU A 476 22.30 -33.78 -9.68
C LEU A 476 23.58 -32.99 -10.03
N ASP A 477 23.54 -31.65 -10.00
CA ASP A 477 24.64 -30.79 -10.44
C ASP A 477 25.12 -29.85 -9.31
N PRO A 478 26.22 -30.19 -8.61
CA PRO A 478 26.77 -29.36 -7.53
C PRO A 478 27.39 -28.04 -8.02
N SER A 479 27.54 -27.83 -9.34
CA SER A 479 28.01 -26.57 -9.91
C SER A 479 26.91 -25.50 -10.03
N LEU A 480 25.65 -25.87 -9.73
CA LEU A 480 24.50 -24.99 -9.88
C LEU A 480 24.44 -23.96 -8.75
N LYS A 481 24.69 -22.68 -9.09
CA LYS A 481 24.53 -21.55 -8.18
C LYS A 481 23.18 -20.89 -8.41
N VAL A 482 22.39 -20.79 -7.33
CA VAL A 482 21.09 -20.10 -7.34
C VAL A 482 21.21 -18.81 -6.54
N SER A 483 20.76 -17.71 -7.12
CA SER A 483 20.74 -16.38 -6.51
C SER A 483 19.38 -15.71 -6.73
N PHE A 484 19.07 -14.72 -5.90
CA PHE A 484 17.79 -14.02 -5.88
C PHE A 484 18.01 -12.55 -6.15
N GLU A 485 17.44 -12.03 -7.23
CA GLU A 485 17.60 -10.64 -7.66
C GLU A 485 16.24 -9.95 -7.76
N PHE A 486 16.13 -8.67 -7.39
CA PHE A 486 14.90 -7.88 -7.47
C PHE A 486 14.89 -6.96 -8.70
N SER A 487 15.30 -7.50 -9.85
CA SER A 487 15.48 -6.74 -11.10
C SER A 487 14.16 -6.29 -11.74
N HIS A 488 13.15 -7.15 -11.72
CA HIS A 488 11.85 -6.89 -12.37
C HIS A 488 10.79 -6.32 -11.41
N HIS A 489 10.89 -6.63 -10.12
CA HIS A 489 9.86 -6.30 -9.14
C HIS A 489 10.47 -6.03 -7.76
N PRO A 490 10.01 -5.00 -7.02
CA PRO A 490 10.64 -4.55 -5.77
C PRO A 490 10.57 -5.57 -4.62
N PHE A 491 9.62 -6.51 -4.65
CA PHE A 491 9.44 -7.48 -3.56
C PHE A 491 9.18 -8.91 -4.01
N PHE A 492 9.28 -9.21 -5.31
CA PHE A 492 9.25 -10.59 -5.77
C PHE A 492 10.57 -10.90 -6.44
N ALA A 493 11.31 -11.84 -5.85
CA ALA A 493 12.62 -12.21 -6.32
C ALA A 493 12.52 -12.94 -7.67
N THR A 494 13.43 -12.57 -8.56
CA THR A 494 13.75 -13.30 -9.77
C THR A 494 14.88 -14.27 -9.47
N VAL A 495 14.65 -15.56 -9.71
CA VAL A 495 15.60 -16.61 -9.41
C VAL A 495 16.55 -16.77 -10.59
N VAL A 496 17.83 -16.51 -10.33
CA VAL A 496 18.89 -16.61 -11.34
C VAL A 496 19.71 -17.86 -11.05
N VAL A 497 19.73 -18.76 -12.04
CA VAL A 497 20.44 -20.03 -11.98
C VAL A 497 21.64 -19.96 -12.92
N LYS A 498 22.85 -20.10 -12.38
CA LYS A 498 24.11 -20.09 -13.14
C LYS A 498 24.85 -21.41 -12.92
N ARG A 499 25.46 -21.93 -13.98
CA ARG A 499 26.48 -22.99 -13.84
C ARG A 499 27.82 -22.33 -13.54
N SER A 500 28.53 -22.87 -12.54
CA SER A 500 29.84 -22.37 -12.09
C SER A 500 30.92 -22.61 -13.12
#